data_AF-A0A9W3D417-F1
#
_entry.id   AF-A0A9W3D417-F1
#
_cell.length_a   1.000
_cell.length_b   1.000
_cell.length_c   1.000
_cell.angle_alpha   90.00
_cell.angle_beta   90.00
_cell.angle_gamma   90.00
#
_symmetry.space_group_name_H-M   'P 1'
#
loop_
_entity.id
_entity.type
_entity.pdbx_description
1 polymer ?
#
loop_
_entity_poly.entity_id
_entity_poly.type
_entity_poly.pdbx_seq_one_letter_code
_entity_poly.pdbx_strand_id
1 'polypeptide(L)'
;VVIAKFLGFFQVGDIPQGLPEFSLPKSFDHAKLLLPTAALITGVAILESVGIAKALGAKNRYELDSNSELFGLGVANILGSLFSAYPTTGSFSRSAVNSESEAKTGLSGLVTGIIIGCSLLFLTPVFKYIPQCALAAIVISAVSGLVDYEGAIFLWRVDKRDFTLWTITSTTTLFFGIEIGVLVGVGFSLAFVIHESANPHIAVLGRLPGTTVYRNMKQYPEAYTYNGIVIVRIDAPIYFANISYIKDRLREYEVAFDKHTNKGPEVERIYFLILEMSRKPPTCF
;
A
#
# COMPACT_ATOMS: atom_id res chain seq x y z
N VAL A 1 8.40 -39.48 -25.51
CA VAL A 1 7.25 -38.60 -25.88
C VAL A 1 5.93 -39.35 -25.88
N VAL A 2 5.79 -40.48 -26.59
CA VAL A 2 4.54 -41.27 -26.64
C VAL A 2 4.10 -41.81 -25.26
N ILE A 3 5.04 -42.27 -24.43
CA ILE A 3 4.75 -42.79 -23.07
C ILE A 3 4.29 -41.67 -22.10
N ALA A 4 4.83 -40.45 -22.21
CA ALA A 4 4.42 -39.31 -21.38
C ALA A 4 2.99 -38.82 -21.71
N LYS A 5 2.61 -38.90 -23.00
CA LYS A 5 1.25 -38.58 -23.48
C LYS A 5 0.24 -39.63 -23.02
N PHE A 6 0.65 -40.91 -22.91
CA PHE A 6 -0.17 -42.01 -22.38
C PHE A 6 -0.40 -41.92 -20.86
N LEU A 7 0.48 -41.24 -20.14
CA LEU A 7 0.41 -41.02 -18.69
C LEU A 7 -0.27 -39.69 -18.29
N GLY A 8 -0.77 -38.90 -19.25
CA GLY A 8 -1.46 -37.62 -18.97
C GLY A 8 -0.54 -36.45 -18.62
N PHE A 9 0.78 -36.58 -18.80
CA PHE A 9 1.72 -35.49 -18.57
C PHE A 9 1.76 -34.55 -19.77
N PHE A 10 1.05 -33.44 -19.68
CA PHE A 10 1.18 -32.34 -20.62
C PHE A 10 2.60 -31.75 -20.53
N GLN A 11 3.26 -31.61 -21.67
CA GLN A 11 4.58 -31.01 -21.80
C GLN A 11 4.45 -29.57 -22.31
N VAL A 12 5.48 -28.75 -22.13
CA VAL A 12 5.48 -27.35 -22.59
C VAL A 12 5.29 -27.26 -24.11
N GLY A 13 5.88 -28.18 -24.87
CA GLY A 13 5.80 -28.19 -26.34
C GLY A 13 6.94 -27.43 -27.00
N ASP A 14 6.75 -27.04 -28.26
CA ASP A 14 7.77 -26.35 -29.04
C ASP A 14 7.91 -24.88 -28.61
N ILE A 15 9.15 -24.49 -28.30
CA ILE A 15 9.51 -23.13 -27.89
C ILE A 15 10.36 -22.54 -29.01
N PRO A 16 10.07 -21.32 -29.51
CA PRO A 16 10.88 -20.69 -30.55
C PRO A 16 12.32 -20.52 -30.05
N GLN A 17 13.27 -21.05 -30.80
CA GLN A 17 14.69 -20.95 -30.50
C GLN A 17 15.26 -19.68 -31.10
N GLY A 18 16.15 -19.01 -30.36
CA GLY A 18 16.79 -17.78 -30.80
C GLY A 18 16.46 -16.58 -29.91
N LEU A 19 17.08 -15.45 -30.22
CA LEU A 19 16.76 -14.18 -29.58
C LEU A 19 15.51 -13.57 -30.23
N PRO A 20 14.69 -12.81 -29.47
CA PRO A 20 13.54 -12.13 -30.04
C PRO A 20 13.99 -11.14 -31.13
N GLU A 21 13.24 -11.12 -32.23
CA GLU A 21 13.49 -10.17 -33.30
C GLU A 21 13.05 -8.76 -32.90
N PHE A 22 13.71 -7.76 -33.47
CA PHE A 22 13.30 -6.37 -33.33
C PHE A 22 11.94 -6.16 -34.02
N SER A 23 10.96 -5.70 -33.27
CA SER A 23 9.57 -5.55 -33.70
C SER A 23 9.06 -4.17 -33.29
N LEU A 24 8.57 -3.41 -34.27
CA LEU A 24 7.88 -2.15 -34.03
C LEU A 24 6.36 -2.35 -34.06
N PRO A 25 5.59 -1.60 -33.26
CA PRO A 25 4.14 -1.65 -33.29
C PRO A 25 3.63 -1.28 -34.69
N LYS A 26 2.93 -2.22 -35.34
CA LYS A 26 2.47 -2.10 -36.74
C LYS A 26 1.34 -1.07 -36.91
N SER A 27 0.55 -0.83 -35.86
CA SER A 27 -0.54 0.15 -35.83
C SER A 27 -0.81 0.61 -34.40
N PHE A 28 -1.40 1.81 -34.27
CA PHE A 28 -1.83 2.38 -32.98
C PHE A 28 -3.36 2.41 -32.85
N ASP A 29 -4.08 1.65 -33.68
CA ASP A 29 -5.54 1.69 -33.75
C ASP A 29 -6.20 1.29 -32.41
N HIS A 30 -5.59 0.33 -31.70
CA HIS A 30 -6.03 -0.11 -30.38
C HIS A 30 -5.42 0.67 -29.21
N ALA A 31 -4.54 1.64 -29.46
CA ALA A 31 -3.83 2.34 -28.39
C ALA A 31 -4.78 3.06 -27.42
N LYS A 32 -5.85 3.68 -27.94
CA LYS A 32 -6.87 4.34 -27.11
C LYS A 32 -7.66 3.36 -26.24
N LEU A 33 -7.93 2.16 -26.76
CA LEU A 33 -8.67 1.12 -26.06
C LEU A 33 -7.82 0.49 -24.94
N LEU A 34 -6.51 0.34 -25.17
CA LEU A 34 -5.57 -0.28 -24.24
C LEU A 34 -5.04 0.70 -23.18
N LEU A 35 -5.21 2.01 -23.35
CA LEU A 35 -4.68 3.03 -22.45
C LEU A 35 -5.12 2.84 -20.98
N PRO A 36 -6.39 2.52 -20.66
CA PRO A 36 -6.81 2.30 -19.27
C PRO A 36 -6.12 1.07 -18.65
N THR A 37 -6.07 -0.05 -19.37
CA THR A 37 -5.40 -1.28 -18.92
C THR A 37 -3.89 -1.07 -18.76
N ALA A 38 -3.26 -0.34 -19.70
CA ALA A 38 -1.85 0.00 -19.61
C ALA A 38 -1.54 0.87 -18.39
N ALA A 39 -2.40 1.85 -18.08
CA ALA A 39 -2.25 2.68 -16.89
C ALA A 39 -2.39 1.86 -15.59
N LEU A 40 -3.34 0.91 -15.54
CA LEU A 40 -3.50 -0.01 -14.40
C LEU A 40 -2.27 -0.90 -14.23
N ILE A 41 -1.82 -1.57 -15.29
CA ILE A 41 -0.63 -2.44 -15.25
C ILE A 41 0.61 -1.63 -14.83
N THR A 42 0.75 -0.42 -15.35
CA THR A 42 1.87 0.46 -14.98
C THR A 42 1.81 0.82 -13.49
N GLY A 43 0.64 1.18 -12.97
CA GLY A 43 0.45 1.46 -11.56
C GLY A 43 0.82 0.26 -10.67
N VAL A 44 0.37 -0.94 -11.05
CA VAL A 44 0.70 -2.19 -10.34
C VAL A 44 2.19 -2.49 -10.41
N ALA A 45 2.81 -2.38 -11.59
CA ALA A 45 4.24 -2.62 -11.78
C ALA A 45 5.11 -1.65 -10.96
N ILE A 46 4.72 -0.38 -10.88
CA ILE A 46 5.38 0.62 -10.04
C ILE A 46 5.27 0.23 -8.56
N LEU A 47 4.06 -0.09 -8.10
CA LEU A 47 3.81 -0.45 -6.70
C LEU A 47 4.58 -1.71 -6.31
N GLU A 48 4.62 -2.71 -7.19
CA GLU A 48 5.36 -3.95 -6.97
C GLU A 48 6.87 -3.70 -6.94
N SER A 49 7.44 -3.02 -7.94
CA SER A 49 8.89 -2.75 -8.00
C SER A 49 9.37 -1.92 -6.81
N VAL A 50 8.70 -0.79 -6.55
CA VAL A 50 9.05 0.10 -5.42
C VAL A 50 8.78 -0.59 -4.08
N GLY A 51 7.72 -1.38 -3.97
CA GLY A 51 7.38 -2.15 -2.76
C GLY A 51 8.47 -3.16 -2.40
N ILE A 52 8.89 -3.98 -3.37
CA ILE A 52 9.99 -4.95 -3.19
C ILE A 52 11.29 -4.22 -2.87
N ALA A 53 11.61 -3.16 -3.60
CA ALA A 53 12.85 -2.41 -3.42
C ALA A 53 12.92 -1.75 -2.03
N LYS A 54 11.80 -1.22 -1.51
CA LYS A 54 11.71 -0.70 -0.13
C LYS A 54 11.83 -1.80 0.92
N ALA A 55 11.18 -2.95 0.71
CA ALA A 55 11.26 -4.07 1.63
C ALA A 55 12.70 -4.59 1.75
N LEU A 56 13.41 -4.73 0.62
CA LEU A 56 14.82 -5.12 0.60
C LEU A 56 15.75 -4.03 1.14
N GLY A 57 15.46 -2.75 0.87
CA GLY A 57 16.19 -1.60 1.43
C GLY A 57 16.11 -1.56 2.96
N ALA A 58 14.93 -1.80 3.52
CA ALA A 58 14.75 -1.92 4.96
C ALA A 58 15.52 -3.11 5.55
N LYS A 59 15.48 -4.29 4.90
CA LYS A 59 16.20 -5.49 5.33
C LYS A 59 17.72 -5.31 5.30
N ASN A 60 18.24 -4.72 4.22
CA ASN A 60 19.67 -4.60 3.94
C ASN A 60 20.26 -3.24 4.35
N ARG A 61 19.46 -2.37 4.97
CA ARG A 61 19.86 -1.04 5.49
C ARG A 61 20.46 -0.10 4.44
N TYR A 62 19.81 0.00 3.29
CA TYR A 62 20.13 1.01 2.28
C TYR A 62 18.90 1.85 1.96
N GLU A 63 19.13 3.10 1.53
CA GLU A 63 18.07 3.98 1.07
C GLU A 63 17.78 3.76 -0.40
N LEU A 64 16.49 3.74 -0.74
CA LEU A 64 16.02 3.61 -2.12
C LEU A 64 15.66 4.99 -2.67
N ASP A 65 16.24 5.34 -3.82
CA ASP A 65 15.70 6.40 -4.66
C ASP A 65 14.59 5.84 -5.56
N SER A 66 13.34 6.17 -5.22
CA SER A 66 12.17 5.73 -5.98
C SER A 66 12.13 6.31 -7.39
N ASN A 67 12.71 7.50 -7.63
CA ASN A 67 12.72 8.11 -8.96
C ASN A 67 13.65 7.34 -9.91
N SER A 68 14.83 6.95 -9.42
CA SER A 68 15.77 6.13 -10.18
C SER A 68 15.19 4.74 -10.51
N GLU A 69 14.47 4.13 -9.57
CA GLU A 69 13.77 2.86 -9.79
C GLU A 69 12.69 2.99 -10.87
N LEU A 70 11.86 4.03 -10.79
CA LEU A 70 10.83 4.33 -11.80
C LEU A 70 11.43 4.56 -13.19
N PHE A 71 12.53 5.30 -13.26
CA PHE A 71 13.25 5.54 -14.51
C PHE A 71 13.79 4.25 -15.11
N GLY A 72 14.44 3.41 -14.29
CA GLY A 72 14.94 2.10 -14.71
C GLY A 72 13.84 1.18 -15.23
N LEU A 73 12.71 1.12 -14.51
CA LEU A 73 11.53 0.34 -14.89
C LEU A 73 10.93 0.82 -16.21
N GLY A 74 10.85 2.13 -16.41
CA GLY A 74 10.35 2.74 -17.65
C GLY A 74 11.26 2.42 -18.85
N VAL A 75 12.58 2.61 -18.69
CA VAL A 75 13.56 2.28 -19.74
C VAL A 75 13.54 0.79 -20.08
N ALA A 76 13.45 -0.08 -19.08
CA ALA A 76 13.36 -1.53 -19.29
C ALA A 76 12.13 -1.92 -20.10
N ASN A 77 10.97 -1.33 -19.83
CA ASN A 77 9.74 -1.59 -20.56
C ASN A 77 9.74 -1.00 -21.98
N ILE A 78 10.30 0.19 -22.18
CA ILE A 78 10.47 0.78 -23.52
C ILE A 78 11.36 -0.13 -24.37
N LEU A 79 12.54 -0.50 -23.85
CA LEU A 79 13.46 -1.38 -24.57
C LEU A 79 12.83 -2.76 -24.81
N GLY A 80 12.16 -3.33 -23.81
CA GLY A 80 11.46 -4.61 -23.94
C GLY A 80 10.37 -4.59 -25.01
N SER A 81 9.63 -3.48 -25.15
CA SER A 81 8.57 -3.36 -26.16
C SER A 81 9.09 -3.50 -27.60
N LEU A 82 10.34 -3.09 -27.85
CA LEU A 82 11.01 -3.23 -29.15
C LEU A 82 11.35 -4.68 -29.51
N PHE A 83 11.28 -5.60 -28.54
CA PHE A 83 11.54 -7.04 -28.70
C PHE A 83 10.27 -7.86 -28.41
N SER A 84 9.08 -7.25 -28.51
CA SER A 84 7.79 -7.89 -28.22
C SER A 84 7.68 -8.46 -26.80
N ALA A 85 8.38 -7.87 -25.82
CA ALA A 85 8.25 -8.28 -24.42
C ALA A 85 6.90 -7.82 -23.83
N TYR A 86 6.34 -8.64 -22.95
CA TYR A 86 5.21 -8.21 -22.11
C TYR A 86 5.70 -7.23 -21.03
N PRO A 87 4.82 -6.39 -20.45
CA PRO A 87 5.20 -5.45 -19.40
C PRO A 87 5.91 -6.16 -18.23
N THR A 88 7.12 -5.69 -17.91
CA THR A 88 7.96 -6.26 -16.86
C THR A 88 7.97 -5.38 -15.61
N THR A 89 8.19 -6.02 -14.46
CA THR A 89 8.15 -5.43 -13.12
C THR A 89 9.19 -6.11 -12.22
N GLY A 90 9.42 -5.56 -11.03
CA GLY A 90 10.21 -6.20 -9.98
C GLY A 90 9.64 -7.56 -9.59
N SER A 91 10.50 -8.49 -9.16
CA SER A 91 10.09 -9.85 -8.83
C SER A 91 10.52 -10.22 -7.42
N PHE A 92 9.54 -10.41 -6.52
CA PHE A 92 9.82 -10.67 -5.11
C PHE A 92 10.71 -11.92 -4.94
N SER A 93 10.34 -13.03 -5.58
CA SER A 93 11.08 -14.29 -5.50
C SER A 93 12.51 -14.17 -6.04
N ARG A 94 12.72 -13.59 -7.23
CA ARG A 94 14.06 -13.45 -7.83
C ARG A 94 14.94 -12.48 -7.05
N SER A 95 14.39 -11.36 -6.60
CA SER A 95 15.13 -10.37 -5.82
C SER A 95 15.47 -10.89 -4.41
N ALA A 96 14.59 -11.68 -3.79
CA ALA A 96 14.87 -12.34 -2.52
C ALA A 96 16.03 -13.33 -2.65
N VAL A 97 15.99 -14.24 -3.63
CA VAL A 97 17.09 -15.19 -3.88
C VAL A 97 18.40 -14.46 -4.19
N ASN A 98 18.35 -13.39 -4.97
CA ASN A 98 19.53 -12.60 -5.30
C ASN A 98 20.12 -11.91 -4.05
N SER A 99 19.26 -11.38 -3.17
CA SER A 99 19.67 -10.78 -1.90
C SER A 99 20.22 -11.82 -0.91
N GLU A 100 19.64 -13.02 -0.87
CA GLU A 100 20.12 -14.14 -0.03
C GLU A 100 21.43 -14.73 -0.54
N SER A 101 21.68 -14.61 -1.85
CA SER A 101 22.96 -14.95 -2.49
C SER A 101 24.03 -13.86 -2.29
N GLU A 102 23.79 -12.90 -1.39
CA GLU A 102 24.68 -11.78 -1.07
C GLU A 102 25.09 -10.91 -2.28
N ALA A 103 24.23 -10.80 -3.30
CA ALA A 103 24.50 -9.95 -4.45
C ALA A 103 24.46 -8.47 -4.05
N LYS A 104 25.60 -7.78 -4.17
CA LYS A 104 25.77 -6.38 -3.75
C LYS A 104 25.64 -5.36 -4.90
N THR A 105 25.68 -5.81 -6.14
CA THR A 105 25.69 -4.92 -7.32
C THR A 105 24.71 -5.39 -8.40
N GLY A 106 24.31 -4.45 -9.25
CA GLY A 106 23.45 -4.71 -10.42
C GLY A 106 24.08 -5.64 -11.47
N LEU A 107 25.37 -5.97 -11.34
CA LEU A 107 26.04 -6.97 -12.19
C LEU A 107 25.37 -8.34 -12.09
N SER A 108 24.76 -8.67 -10.95
CA SER A 108 23.96 -9.90 -10.79
C SER A 108 22.83 -10.00 -11.82
N GLY A 109 22.13 -8.89 -12.09
CA GLY A 109 21.09 -8.82 -13.11
C GLY A 109 21.64 -9.00 -14.53
N LEU A 110 22.81 -8.39 -14.83
CA LEU A 110 23.49 -8.54 -16.12
C LEU A 110 23.90 -10.00 -16.37
N VAL A 111 24.54 -10.64 -15.39
CA VAL A 111 24.93 -12.06 -15.46
C VAL A 111 23.70 -12.95 -15.66
N THR A 112 22.62 -12.68 -14.94
CA THR A 112 21.35 -13.38 -15.11
C THR A 112 20.81 -13.23 -16.54
N GLY A 113 20.84 -12.01 -17.10
CA GLY A 113 20.45 -11.75 -18.48
C GLY A 113 21.28 -12.53 -19.50
N ILE A 114 22.60 -12.60 -19.33
CA ILE A 114 23.50 -13.38 -20.18
C ILE A 114 23.16 -14.87 -20.11
N ILE A 115 22.95 -15.40 -18.91
CA ILE A 115 22.57 -16.81 -18.70
C ILE A 115 21.24 -17.12 -19.39
N ILE A 116 20.25 -16.24 -19.28
CA ILE A 116 18.96 -16.37 -19.98
C ILE A 116 19.17 -16.35 -21.50
N GLY A 117 19.98 -15.42 -22.02
CA GLY A 117 20.32 -15.34 -23.44
C GLY A 117 20.98 -16.63 -23.96
N CYS A 118 21.97 -17.16 -23.25
CA CYS A 118 22.58 -18.45 -23.56
C CYS A 118 21.57 -19.59 -23.51
N SER A 119 20.65 -19.56 -22.54
CA SER A 119 19.61 -20.59 -22.41
C SER A 119 18.66 -20.59 -23.61
N LEU A 120 18.28 -19.42 -24.13
CA LEU A 120 17.44 -19.28 -25.32
C LEU A 120 18.12 -19.78 -26.60
N LEU A 121 19.44 -19.65 -26.68
CA LEU A 121 20.23 -20.11 -27.83
C LEU A 121 20.50 -21.61 -27.82
N PHE A 122 20.81 -22.19 -26.65
CA PHE A 122 21.32 -23.56 -26.54
C PHE A 122 20.40 -24.55 -25.80
N LEU A 123 19.62 -24.08 -24.81
CA LEU A 123 18.84 -24.96 -23.91
C LEU A 123 17.36 -25.08 -24.30
N THR A 124 16.85 -24.25 -25.22
CA THR A 124 15.47 -24.30 -25.72
C THR A 124 15.00 -25.72 -26.13
N PRO A 125 15.82 -26.54 -26.84
CA PRO A 125 15.43 -27.92 -27.18
C PRO A 125 15.22 -28.83 -25.95
N VAL A 126 15.90 -28.54 -24.84
CA VAL A 126 15.79 -29.30 -23.59
C VAL A 126 14.51 -28.94 -22.85
N PHE A 127 14.13 -27.65 -22.86
CA PHE A 127 12.94 -27.17 -22.16
C PHE A 127 11.62 -27.74 -22.70
N LYS A 128 11.58 -28.18 -23.96
CA LYS A 128 10.43 -28.90 -24.55
C LYS A 128 9.99 -30.11 -23.72
N TYR A 129 10.92 -30.78 -23.05
CA TYR A 129 10.64 -32.00 -22.29
C TYR A 129 10.15 -31.75 -20.86
N ILE A 130 10.13 -30.49 -20.41
CA ILE A 130 9.71 -30.16 -19.05
C ILE A 130 8.21 -30.48 -18.88
N PRO A 131 7.84 -31.28 -17.87
CA PRO A 131 6.44 -31.56 -17.58
C PRO A 131 5.77 -30.33 -16.95
N GLN A 132 4.54 -30.03 -17.37
CA GLN A 132 3.76 -28.91 -16.83
C GLN A 132 3.53 -29.04 -15.31
N CYS A 133 3.45 -30.26 -14.79
CA CYS A 133 3.32 -30.51 -13.35
C CYS A 133 4.52 -29.98 -12.55
N ALA A 134 5.74 -30.06 -13.09
CA ALA A 134 6.92 -29.51 -12.43
C ALA A 134 6.90 -27.98 -12.42
N LEU A 135 6.47 -27.35 -13.52
CA LEU A 135 6.29 -25.89 -13.58
C LEU A 135 5.23 -25.43 -12.58
N ALA A 136 4.09 -26.12 -12.51
CA ALA A 136 3.04 -25.83 -11.53
C ALA A 136 3.55 -25.96 -10.10
N ALA A 137 4.32 -27.01 -9.78
CA ALA A 137 4.91 -27.20 -8.47
C ALA A 137 5.87 -26.07 -8.08
N ILE A 138 6.71 -25.60 -9.02
CA ILE A 138 7.62 -24.46 -8.80
C ILE A 138 6.82 -23.17 -8.52
N VAL A 139 5.76 -22.90 -9.29
CA VAL A 139 4.91 -21.72 -9.08
C VAL A 139 4.19 -21.78 -7.72
N ILE A 140 3.57 -22.92 -7.38
CA ILE A 140 2.90 -23.10 -6.08
C ILE A 140 3.90 -22.93 -4.92
N SER A 141 5.09 -23.51 -5.04
CA SER A 141 6.15 -23.36 -4.04
C SER A 141 6.59 -21.90 -3.87
N ALA A 142 6.72 -21.15 -4.98
CA ALA A 142 7.12 -19.75 -4.94
C ALA A 142 6.03 -18.84 -4.32
N VAL A 143 4.76 -19.10 -4.63
CA VAL A 143 3.63 -18.29 -4.13
C VAL A 143 3.30 -18.63 -2.67
N SER A 144 3.54 -19.87 -2.22
CA SER A 144 3.25 -20.27 -0.83
C SER A 144 4.00 -19.43 0.20
N GLY A 145 5.23 -19.00 -0.12
CA GLY A 145 6.02 -18.11 0.76
C GLY A 145 5.59 -16.64 0.73
N LEU A 146 4.71 -16.26 -0.20
CA LEU A 146 4.21 -14.88 -0.35
C LEU A 146 3.00 -14.59 0.53
N VAL A 147 2.34 -15.63 1.07
CA VAL A 147 1.14 -15.46 1.89
C VAL A 147 1.52 -15.11 3.32
N ASP A 148 1.40 -13.83 3.66
CA ASP A 148 1.68 -13.31 5.00
C ASP A 148 0.43 -13.35 5.91
N TYR A 149 0.22 -14.49 6.57
CA TYR A 149 -0.87 -14.65 7.53
C TYR A 149 -0.62 -13.89 8.84
N GLU A 150 0.64 -13.70 9.23
CA GLU A 150 0.99 -13.00 10.46
C GLU A 150 0.64 -11.51 10.36
N GLY A 151 0.90 -10.90 9.20
CA GLY A 151 0.49 -9.53 8.89
C GLY A 151 -1.02 -9.31 9.03
N ALA A 152 -1.84 -10.25 8.53
CA ALA A 152 -3.29 -10.17 8.68
C ALA A 152 -3.75 -10.23 10.16
N ILE A 153 -3.13 -11.11 10.96
CA ILE A 153 -3.41 -11.23 12.40
C ILE A 153 -2.97 -9.96 13.15
N PHE A 154 -1.81 -9.40 12.78
CA PHE A 154 -1.31 -8.16 13.35
C PHE A 154 -2.28 -6.99 13.10
N LEU A 155 -2.74 -6.82 11.85
CA LEU A 155 -3.73 -5.80 11.50
C LEU A 155 -5.02 -5.94 12.31
N TRP A 156 -5.52 -7.17 12.48
CA TRP A 156 -6.72 -7.42 13.30
C TRP A 156 -6.56 -6.98 14.76
N ARG A 157 -5.36 -7.12 15.32
CA ARG A 157 -5.06 -6.75 16.72
C ARG A 157 -4.83 -5.26 16.91
N VAL A 158 -4.28 -4.58 15.89
CA VAL A 158 -3.89 -3.16 15.98
C VAL A 158 -5.02 -2.24 15.55
N ASP A 159 -5.51 -2.36 14.31
CA ASP A 159 -6.60 -1.52 13.79
C ASP A 159 -7.57 -2.32 12.91
N LYS A 160 -8.81 -2.39 13.37
CA LYS A 160 -9.92 -3.05 12.66
C LYS A 160 -10.23 -2.38 11.31
N ARG A 161 -9.95 -1.08 11.15
CA ARG A 161 -10.17 -0.35 9.90
C ARG A 161 -9.19 -0.83 8.82
N ASP A 162 -7.91 -0.90 9.15
CA ASP A 162 -6.88 -1.39 8.24
C ASP A 162 -7.10 -2.87 7.89
N PHE A 163 -7.53 -3.69 8.85
CA PHE A 163 -7.93 -5.07 8.56
C PHE A 163 -9.15 -5.14 7.61
N THR A 164 -10.11 -4.25 7.76
CA THR A 164 -11.28 -4.19 6.87
C THR A 164 -10.85 -3.83 5.45
N LEU A 165 -9.97 -2.85 5.30
CA LEU A 165 -9.40 -2.48 4.00
C LEU A 165 -8.63 -3.65 3.35
N TRP A 166 -7.80 -4.34 4.13
CA TRP A 166 -7.09 -5.55 3.68
C TRP A 166 -8.06 -6.63 3.21
N THR A 167 -9.10 -6.91 3.99
CA THR A 167 -10.10 -7.95 3.68
C THR A 167 -10.89 -7.62 2.42
N ILE A 168 -11.37 -6.38 2.28
CA ILE A 168 -12.10 -5.92 1.09
C ILE A 168 -11.21 -6.03 -0.15
N THR A 169 -9.97 -5.54 -0.08
CA THR A 169 -9.04 -5.53 -1.22
C THR A 169 -8.66 -6.96 -1.63
N SER A 170 -8.34 -7.82 -0.65
CA SER A 170 -7.98 -9.23 -0.88
C SER A 170 -9.14 -10.02 -1.50
N THR A 171 -10.33 -9.91 -0.90
CA THR A 171 -11.54 -10.59 -1.39
C THR A 171 -11.91 -10.12 -2.79
N THR A 172 -11.88 -8.81 -3.04
CA THR A 172 -12.20 -8.25 -4.35
C THR A 172 -11.21 -8.73 -5.41
N THR A 173 -9.91 -8.73 -5.10
CA THR A 173 -8.86 -9.22 -6.02
C THR A 173 -9.05 -10.69 -6.35
N LEU A 174 -9.43 -11.51 -5.36
CA LEU A 174 -9.62 -12.95 -5.53
C LEU A 174 -10.80 -13.30 -6.45
N PHE A 175 -11.91 -12.58 -6.34
CA PHE A 175 -13.14 -12.89 -7.09
C PHE A 175 -13.29 -12.10 -8.39
N PHE A 176 -12.82 -10.85 -8.44
CA PHE A 176 -13.04 -9.93 -9.57
C PHE A 176 -11.74 -9.63 -10.34
N GLY A 177 -10.61 -10.17 -9.90
CA GLY A 177 -9.30 -9.96 -10.53
C GLY A 177 -8.57 -8.71 -10.05
N ILE A 178 -7.31 -8.60 -10.46
CA ILE A 178 -6.38 -7.58 -9.96
C ILE A 178 -6.78 -6.15 -10.35
N GLU A 179 -7.34 -5.96 -11.55
CA GLU A 179 -7.74 -4.63 -12.03
C GLU A 179 -8.80 -3.99 -11.12
N ILE A 180 -9.89 -4.73 -10.85
CA ILE A 180 -10.97 -4.26 -9.98
C ILE A 180 -10.51 -4.22 -8.52
N GLY A 181 -9.74 -5.22 -8.07
CA GLY A 181 -9.20 -5.29 -6.71
C GLY A 181 -8.36 -4.05 -6.34
N VAL A 182 -7.46 -3.64 -7.22
CA VAL A 182 -6.60 -2.45 -7.00
C VAL A 182 -7.43 -1.17 -6.99
N LEU A 183 -8.37 -1.00 -7.93
CA LEU A 183 -9.24 0.18 -7.97
C LEU A 183 -10.07 0.31 -6.69
N VAL A 184 -10.65 -0.79 -6.21
CA VAL A 184 -11.42 -0.82 -4.96
C VAL A 184 -10.51 -0.53 -3.77
N GLY A 185 -9.34 -1.15 -3.68
CA GLY A 185 -8.40 -0.93 -2.57
C GLY A 185 -7.93 0.53 -2.47
N VAL A 186 -7.52 1.12 -3.59
CA VAL A 186 -7.10 2.54 -3.64
C VAL A 186 -8.28 3.46 -3.33
N GLY A 187 -9.46 3.19 -3.89
CA GLY A 187 -10.67 3.98 -3.65
C GLY A 187 -11.09 3.98 -2.19
N PHE A 188 -11.14 2.81 -1.54
CA PHE A 188 -11.48 2.69 -0.12
C PHE A 188 -10.41 3.30 0.78
N SER A 189 -9.12 3.11 0.47
CA SER A 189 -8.02 3.75 1.20
C SER A 189 -8.15 5.27 1.19
N LEU A 190 -8.36 5.85 0.01
CA LEU A 190 -8.55 7.29 -0.13
C LEU A 190 -9.82 7.77 0.59
N ALA A 191 -10.92 7.02 0.48
CA ALA A 191 -12.16 7.34 1.18
C ALA A 191 -11.98 7.33 2.70
N PHE A 192 -11.24 6.37 3.26
CA PHE A 192 -10.94 6.33 4.69
C PHE A 192 -10.10 7.52 5.14
N VAL A 193 -9.04 7.85 4.40
CA VAL A 193 -8.19 9.01 4.70
C VAL A 193 -9.00 10.32 4.64
N ILE A 194 -9.84 10.48 3.62
CA ILE A 194 -10.72 11.65 3.50
C ILE A 194 -11.70 11.70 4.66
N HIS A 195 -12.33 10.58 5.01
CA HIS A 195 -13.30 10.52 6.11
C HIS A 195 -12.67 10.85 7.47
N GLU A 196 -11.48 10.31 7.74
CA GLU A 196 -10.75 10.58 8.98
C GLU A 196 -10.29 12.04 9.06
N SER A 197 -9.82 12.58 7.94
CA SER A 197 -9.38 13.97 7.88
C SER A 197 -10.57 14.97 7.92
N ALA A 198 -11.74 14.57 7.44
CA ALA A 198 -12.99 15.35 7.51
C ALA A 198 -13.64 15.34 8.90
N ASN A 199 -13.43 14.27 9.69
CA ASN A 199 -13.99 14.10 11.03
C ASN A 199 -12.88 14.03 12.09
N PRO A 200 -12.10 15.11 12.30
CA PRO A 200 -10.99 15.09 13.22
C PRO A 200 -11.43 14.92 14.68
N HIS A 201 -10.53 14.39 15.51
CA HIS A 201 -10.77 14.32 16.94
C HIS A 201 -10.77 15.73 17.55
N ILE A 202 -11.84 16.04 18.29
CA ILE A 202 -12.01 17.29 19.02
C ILE A 202 -12.21 16.93 20.49
N ALA A 203 -11.31 17.43 21.33
CA ALA A 203 -11.28 17.12 22.75
C ALA A 203 -11.54 18.37 23.61
N VAL A 204 -12.41 18.25 24.61
CA VAL A 204 -12.56 19.28 25.64
C VAL A 204 -11.51 19.06 26.73
N LEU A 205 -10.78 20.12 27.06
CA LEU A 205 -9.70 20.08 28.01
C LEU A 205 -10.15 20.56 29.39
N GLY A 206 -9.78 19.81 30.43
CA GLY A 206 -9.92 20.17 31.83
C GLY A 206 -8.56 20.32 32.50
N ARG A 207 -8.51 21.09 33.58
CA ARG A 207 -7.31 21.29 34.39
C ARG A 207 -7.18 20.17 35.42
N LEU A 208 -5.98 19.59 35.53
CA LEU A 208 -5.69 18.60 36.57
C LEU A 208 -5.55 19.27 37.96
N PRO A 209 -6.14 18.71 39.03
CA PRO A 209 -6.03 19.25 40.39
C PRO A 209 -4.60 19.51 40.84
N GLY A 210 -4.35 20.71 41.38
CA GLY A 210 -3.03 21.08 41.93
C GLY A 210 -1.93 21.36 40.88
N THR A 211 -2.24 21.34 39.58
CA THR A 211 -1.26 21.57 38.51
C THR A 211 -1.69 22.70 37.57
N THR A 212 -0.83 23.09 36.63
CA THR A 212 -1.14 23.99 35.51
C THR A 212 -1.41 23.25 34.19
N VAL A 213 -1.56 21.92 34.25
CA VAL A 213 -1.65 21.06 33.06
C VAL A 213 -3.11 20.82 32.67
N TYR A 214 -3.40 20.96 31.38
CA TYR A 214 -4.71 20.68 30.78
C TYR A 214 -4.69 19.37 30.01
N ARG A 215 -5.69 18.51 30.23
CA ARG A 215 -5.82 17.19 29.60
C ARG A 215 -7.26 16.90 29.19
N ASN A 216 -7.43 15.94 28.28
CA ASN A 216 -8.74 15.51 27.81
C ASN A 216 -9.55 14.92 28.97
N MET A 217 -10.73 15.50 29.23
CA MET A 217 -11.60 15.07 30.34
C MET A 217 -12.13 13.64 30.17
N LYS A 218 -12.24 13.13 28.94
CA LYS A 218 -12.65 11.74 28.70
C LYS A 218 -11.60 10.73 29.16
N GLN A 219 -10.33 11.13 29.17
CA GLN A 219 -9.21 10.28 29.57
C GLN A 219 -8.85 10.45 31.05
N TYR A 220 -9.05 11.65 31.61
CA TYR A 220 -8.74 11.99 33.00
C TYR A 220 -10.00 12.55 33.68
N PRO A 221 -10.84 11.69 34.30
CA PRO A 221 -12.08 12.10 34.95
C PRO A 221 -11.88 13.07 36.13
N GLU A 222 -10.68 13.10 36.72
CA GLU A 222 -10.30 14.03 37.79
C GLU A 222 -10.05 15.47 37.32
N ALA A 223 -9.95 15.69 36.00
CA ALA A 223 -9.77 17.02 35.44
C ALA A 223 -11.06 17.85 35.55
N TYR A 224 -10.95 19.11 35.94
CA TYR A 224 -12.10 20.01 36.09
C TYR A 224 -11.98 21.23 35.19
N THR A 225 -13.13 21.75 34.75
CA THR A 225 -13.26 23.01 34.02
C THR A 225 -13.78 24.11 34.95
N TYR A 226 -13.61 25.36 34.54
CA TYR A 226 -14.14 26.52 35.25
C TYR A 226 -15.48 26.92 34.63
N ASN A 227 -16.46 27.27 35.47
CA ASN A 227 -17.74 27.78 34.99
C ASN A 227 -17.52 28.99 34.06
N GLY A 228 -18.12 28.97 32.87
CA GLY A 228 -18.02 30.05 31.88
C GLY A 228 -16.79 30.02 30.96
N ILE A 229 -15.89 29.03 31.09
CA ILE A 229 -14.72 28.86 30.22
C ILE A 229 -14.72 27.46 29.61
N VAL A 230 -14.65 27.39 28.28
CA VAL A 230 -14.49 26.13 27.54
C VAL A 230 -13.16 26.15 26.82
N ILE A 231 -12.36 25.10 27.02
CA ILE A 231 -11.08 24.92 26.33
C ILE A 231 -11.23 23.71 25.41
N VAL A 232 -11.05 23.91 24.11
CA VAL A 232 -11.20 22.88 23.08
C VAL A 232 -9.90 22.72 22.32
N ARG A 233 -9.43 21.49 22.20
CA ARG A 233 -8.27 21.12 21.37
C ARG A 233 -8.76 20.46 20.08
N ILE A 234 -8.25 20.95 18.95
CA ILE A 234 -8.55 20.41 17.62
C ILE A 234 -7.30 19.68 17.13
N ASP A 235 -7.37 18.35 17.06
CA ASP A 235 -6.22 17.49 16.72
C ASP A 235 -6.09 17.33 15.18
N ALA A 236 -6.25 18.41 14.41
CA ALA A 236 -6.13 18.39 12.94
C ALA A 236 -5.91 19.79 12.33
N PRO A 237 -5.30 19.88 11.12
CA PRO A 237 -5.29 21.11 10.34
C PRO A 237 -6.70 21.48 9.92
N ILE A 238 -7.04 22.77 9.95
CA ILE A 238 -8.38 23.26 9.54
C ILE A 238 -8.33 23.62 8.05
N TYR A 239 -9.23 23.04 7.27
CA TYR A 239 -9.40 23.34 5.85
C TYR A 239 -10.85 23.08 5.41
N PHE A 240 -11.14 23.28 4.12
CA PHE A 240 -12.51 23.28 3.60
C PHE A 240 -13.32 22.01 3.94
N ALA A 241 -12.69 20.84 3.99
CA ALA A 241 -13.44 19.59 4.21
C ALA A 241 -13.90 19.37 5.65
N ASN A 242 -13.22 19.97 6.66
CA ASN A 242 -13.52 19.72 8.07
C ASN A 242 -14.08 20.94 8.83
N ILE A 243 -14.08 22.13 8.22
CA ILE A 243 -14.55 23.36 8.88
C ILE A 243 -16.00 23.27 9.34
N SER A 244 -16.89 22.69 8.53
CA SER A 244 -18.30 22.52 8.87
C SER A 244 -18.46 21.58 10.08
N TYR A 245 -17.76 20.45 10.05
CA TYR A 245 -17.77 19.48 11.16
C TYR A 245 -17.26 20.10 12.46
N ILE A 246 -16.14 20.84 12.41
CA ILE A 246 -15.57 21.53 13.56
C ILE A 246 -16.56 22.55 14.11
N LYS A 247 -17.20 23.35 13.23
CA LYS A 247 -18.17 24.38 13.64
C LYS A 247 -19.39 23.77 14.33
N ASP A 248 -19.92 22.68 13.79
CA ASP A 248 -21.09 22.00 14.38
C ASP A 248 -20.74 21.39 15.74
N ARG A 249 -19.55 20.81 15.90
CA ARG A 249 -19.06 20.29 17.19
C ARG A 249 -18.81 21.39 18.22
N LEU A 250 -18.27 22.53 17.81
CA LEU A 250 -18.10 23.67 18.70
C LEU A 250 -19.45 24.21 19.20
N ARG A 251 -20.48 24.24 18.33
CA ARG A 251 -21.85 24.60 18.71
C ARG A 251 -22.46 23.61 19.69
N GLU A 252 -22.24 22.31 19.51
CA GLU A 252 -22.68 21.30 20.48
C GLU A 252 -22.06 21.54 21.86
N TYR A 253 -20.77 21.87 21.94
CA TYR A 253 -20.11 22.19 23.21
C TYR A 253 -20.61 23.48 23.85
N GLU A 254 -21.06 24.45 23.05
CA GLU A 254 -21.69 25.67 23.52
C GLU A 254 -23.07 25.41 24.17
N VAL A 255 -23.85 24.49 23.58
CA VAL A 255 -25.21 24.16 24.04
C VAL A 255 -25.22 23.14 25.20
N ALA A 256 -24.28 22.19 25.22
CA ALA A 256 -24.24 21.11 26.21
C ALA A 256 -23.72 21.52 27.61
N PHE A 257 -23.41 22.81 27.81
CA PHE A 257 -22.78 23.33 29.04
C PHE A 257 -23.71 23.33 30.28
N ASP A 258 -24.96 22.90 30.15
CA ASP A 258 -25.99 23.07 31.20
C ASP A 258 -25.90 22.05 32.37
N LYS A 259 -24.97 21.07 32.36
CA LYS A 259 -25.05 19.95 33.34
C LYS A 259 -23.76 19.40 33.98
N HIS A 260 -22.56 19.91 33.66
CA HIS A 260 -21.33 19.26 34.15
C HIS A 260 -20.20 20.26 34.47
N THR A 261 -20.25 20.99 35.59
CA THR A 261 -19.06 21.74 36.05
C THR A 261 -18.93 21.83 37.57
N ASN A 262 -17.73 21.52 38.05
CA ASN A 262 -17.43 21.23 39.46
C ASN A 262 -16.75 22.37 40.23
N LYS A 263 -16.43 23.54 39.63
CA LYS A 263 -15.80 24.67 40.34
C LYS A 263 -16.08 26.05 39.72
N GLY A 264 -16.57 26.98 40.55
CA GLY A 264 -16.76 28.40 40.21
C GLY A 264 -18.17 28.90 40.58
N PRO A 265 -18.43 30.22 40.48
CA PRO A 265 -19.80 30.75 40.56
C PRO A 265 -20.65 30.19 39.40
N GLU A 266 -21.91 29.89 39.64
CA GLU A 266 -22.84 29.52 38.56
C GLU A 266 -22.93 30.66 37.55
N VAL A 267 -22.84 30.32 36.27
CA VAL A 267 -22.96 31.28 35.18
C VAL A 267 -23.92 30.74 34.12
N GLU A 268 -24.77 31.63 33.62
CA GLU A 268 -25.82 31.30 32.65
C GLU A 268 -25.28 31.17 31.20
N ARG A 269 -24.03 31.58 30.95
CA ARG A 269 -23.43 31.56 29.60
C ARG A 269 -21.91 31.37 29.64
N ILE A 270 -21.37 30.92 28.50
CA ILE A 270 -19.92 30.87 28.26
C ILE A 270 -19.41 32.29 27.97
N TYR A 271 -18.35 32.70 28.66
CA TYR A 271 -17.70 34.00 28.46
C TYR A 271 -16.43 33.87 27.61
N PHE A 272 -15.72 32.74 27.71
CA PHE A 272 -14.46 32.52 26.99
C PHE A 272 -14.40 31.12 26.37
N LEU A 273 -14.13 31.08 25.07
CA LEU A 273 -13.77 29.87 24.33
C LEU A 273 -12.28 29.95 23.98
N ILE A 274 -11.49 29.02 24.50
CA ILE A 274 -10.06 28.91 24.20
C ILE A 274 -9.86 27.75 23.23
N LEU A 275 -9.41 28.05 22.02
CA LEU A 275 -9.06 27.05 21.01
C LEU A 275 -7.57 26.74 21.11
N GLU A 276 -7.23 25.54 21.60
CA GLU A 276 -5.87 25.04 21.56
C GLU A 276 -5.59 24.45 20.17
N MET A 277 -4.83 25.21 19.38
CA MET A 277 -4.40 24.86 18.02
C MET A 277 -2.95 24.35 18.00
N SER A 278 -2.37 24.10 19.18
CA SER A 278 -0.98 23.66 19.29
C SER A 278 -0.84 22.26 18.71
N ARG A 279 -0.12 22.18 17.59
CA ARG A 279 0.08 20.97 16.80
C ARG A 279 0.87 19.95 17.62
N LYS A 280 0.18 19.08 18.35
CA LYS A 280 0.79 17.83 18.80
C LYS A 280 0.58 16.82 17.68
N PRO A 281 1.63 16.36 16.96
CA PRO A 281 1.46 15.18 16.11
C PRO A 281 0.85 14.07 17.00
N PRO A 282 -0.04 13.22 16.45
CA PRO A 282 -0.59 12.12 17.22
C PRO A 282 0.59 11.33 17.79
N THR A 283 0.78 11.40 19.11
CA THR A 283 1.73 10.54 19.81
C THR A 283 1.08 9.17 19.89
N CYS A 284 1.18 8.42 18.80
CA CYS A 284 1.18 6.97 18.80
C CYS A 284 2.63 6.55 18.55
N PHE A 285 3.37 6.38 19.66
CA PHE A 285 4.50 5.48 19.78
C PHE A 285 4.30 4.72 21.10
#